data_AF-A0A9P4JB14-F1
#
_entry.id   AF-A0A9P4JB14-F1
#
_cell.length_a   1.000
_cell.length_b   1.000
_cell.length_c   1.000
_cell.angle_alpha   90.00
_cell.angle_beta   90.00
_cell.angle_gamma   90.00
#
_symmetry.space_group_name_H-M   'P 1'
#
loop_
_entity.id
_entity.type
_entity.pdbx_description
1 polymer ?
#
loop_
_entity_poly.entity_id
_entity_poly.type
_entity_poly.pdbx_seq_one_letter_code
_entity_poly.pdbx_strand_id
1 'polypeptide(L)'
;MNDIGSHKHASRFMAPVKPKDAEGYYDIIKRPTDLKTIQKAINQGAKAVQLAASADTPSGGSPGGGGGNVVLPLSADVVPPKAIVNSAQLEKEFMRMFANGVMFNAGEEGIVRDTREMYESVERAVSNWRAAER
;
A
#
# COMPACT_ATOMS: atom_id res chain seq x y z
N MET A 1 -6.73 -1.13 8.01
CA MET A 1 -5.91 -2.35 7.77
C MET A 1 -6.49 -3.60 8.43
N ASN A 2 -7.03 -3.49 9.65
CA ASN A 2 -7.63 -4.63 10.37
C ASN A 2 -8.75 -5.33 9.58
N ASP A 3 -9.64 -4.57 8.93
CA ASP A 3 -10.75 -5.13 8.14
C ASP A 3 -10.28 -5.91 6.90
N ILE A 4 -9.13 -5.53 6.35
CA ILE A 4 -8.51 -6.21 5.21
C ILE A 4 -7.77 -7.46 5.69
N GLY A 5 -7.14 -7.39 6.86
CA GLY A 5 -6.44 -8.51 7.47
C GLY A 5 -7.35 -9.63 7.96
N SER A 6 -8.61 -9.33 8.29
CA SER A 6 -9.62 -10.31 8.71
C SER A 6 -10.39 -10.97 7.56
N HIS A 7 -10.16 -10.53 6.32
CA HIS A 7 -10.80 -11.13 5.16
C HIS A 7 -10.42 -12.62 5.02
N LYS A 8 -11.38 -13.48 4.63
CA LYS A 8 -11.19 -14.94 4.54
C LYS A 8 -9.99 -15.37 3.67
N HIS A 9 -9.67 -14.58 2.65
CA HIS A 9 -8.57 -14.83 1.71
C HIS A 9 -7.29 -14.03 2.00
N ALA A 10 -7.28 -13.23 3.07
CA ALA A 10 -6.18 -12.31 3.35
C ALA A 10 -4.83 -13.03 3.48
N SER A 11 -4.83 -14.25 4.03
CA SER A 11 -3.64 -15.10 4.21
C SER A 11 -2.85 -15.33 2.91
N ARG A 12 -3.50 -15.40 1.75
CA ARG A 12 -2.83 -15.57 0.44
C ARG A 12 -1.98 -14.37 0.05
N PHE A 13 -2.33 -13.18 0.54
CA PHE A 13 -1.67 -11.92 0.20
C PHE A 13 -0.84 -11.37 1.35
N MET A 14 -0.65 -12.14 2.44
CA MET A 14 0.03 -11.66 3.64
C MET A 14 1.52 -11.44 3.50
N ALA A 15 2.18 -12.20 2.61
CA ALA A 15 3.63 -12.22 2.51
C ALA A 15 4.07 -12.29 1.04
N PRO A 16 5.33 -11.92 0.75
CA PRO A 16 5.88 -12.03 -0.60
C PRO A 16 5.78 -13.46 -1.13
N VAL A 17 5.44 -13.59 -2.42
CA VAL A 17 5.41 -14.87 -3.13
C VAL A 17 6.81 -15.46 -3.16
N LYS A 18 7.00 -16.70 -2.70
CA LYS A 18 8.33 -17.33 -2.71
C LYS A 18 8.60 -17.91 -4.10
N PRO A 19 9.83 -17.80 -4.64
CA PRO A 19 10.16 -18.34 -5.97
C PRO A 19 9.82 -19.82 -6.14
N LYS A 20 9.97 -20.62 -5.06
CA LYS A 20 9.63 -22.05 -5.05
C LYS A 20 8.12 -22.34 -5.14
N ASP A 21 7.28 -21.39 -4.74
CA ASP A 21 5.82 -21.55 -4.71
C ASP A 21 5.19 -21.05 -6.02
N ALA A 22 5.95 -20.31 -6.83
CA ALA A 22 5.52 -19.74 -8.10
C ALA A 22 6.73 -19.52 -9.02
N GLU A 23 7.04 -20.52 -9.83
CA GLU A 23 8.14 -20.46 -10.79
C GLU A 23 7.89 -19.36 -11.85
N GLY A 24 8.92 -18.59 -12.18
CA GLY A 24 8.82 -17.47 -13.13
C GLY A 24 8.04 -16.25 -12.63
N TYR A 25 7.57 -16.22 -11.38
CA TYR A 25 6.77 -15.12 -10.85
C TYR A 25 7.44 -13.75 -11.01
N TYR A 26 8.72 -13.66 -10.65
CA TYR A 26 9.49 -12.41 -10.70
C TYR A 26 9.94 -12.03 -12.13
N ASP A 27 9.84 -12.96 -13.08
CA ASP A 27 10.12 -12.68 -14.49
C ASP A 27 8.93 -12.00 -15.17
N ILE A 28 7.72 -12.25 -14.70
CA ILE A 28 6.48 -11.66 -15.20
C ILE A 28 6.10 -10.43 -14.37
N ILE A 29 6.05 -10.57 -13.05
CA ILE A 29 5.60 -9.53 -12.12
C ILE A 29 6.78 -8.65 -11.70
N LYS A 30 6.88 -7.47 -12.34
CA LYS A 30 7.98 -6.52 -12.11
C LYS A 30 7.88 -5.72 -10.82
N ARG A 31 6.68 -5.62 -10.24
CA ARG A 31 6.43 -4.87 -9.00
C ARG A 31 5.59 -5.71 -8.04
N PRO A 32 6.19 -6.76 -7.45
CA PRO A 32 5.53 -7.57 -6.44
C PRO A 32 5.21 -6.72 -5.21
N THR A 33 4.08 -7.00 -4.58
CA THR A 33 3.65 -6.37 -3.34
C THR A 33 2.73 -7.32 -2.59
N ASP A 34 2.56 -7.10 -1.30
CA ASP A 34 1.82 -7.93 -0.37
C ASP A 34 1.43 -7.08 0.87
N LEU A 35 0.54 -7.58 1.71
CA LEU A 35 0.00 -6.82 2.84
C LEU A 35 1.07 -6.44 3.87
N LYS A 36 2.09 -7.27 4.12
CA LYS A 36 3.22 -6.90 5.01
C LYS A 36 4.07 -5.80 4.38
N THR A 37 4.35 -5.89 3.10
CA THR A 37 5.08 -4.85 2.36
C THR A 37 4.33 -3.52 2.38
N ILE A 38 3.01 -3.53 2.18
CA ILE A 38 2.15 -2.34 2.25
C ILE A 38 2.16 -1.75 3.67
N GLN A 39 2.00 -2.58 4.72
CA GLN A 39 2.09 -2.12 6.12
C GLN A 39 3.44 -1.47 6.44
N LYS A 40 4.53 -2.07 5.96
CA LYS A 40 5.87 -1.51 6.12
C LYS A 40 5.98 -0.14 5.43
N ALA A 41 5.45 -0.01 4.22
CA ALA A 41 5.47 1.25 3.48
C ALA A 41 4.61 2.35 4.16
N ILE A 42 3.47 2.00 4.77
CA ILE A 42 2.68 2.94 5.60
C ILE A 42 3.53 3.46 6.77
N ASN A 43 4.17 2.56 7.51
CA ASN A 43 5.01 2.93 8.65
C ASN A 43 6.22 3.78 8.23
N GLN A 44 6.80 3.49 7.07
CA GLN A 44 7.89 4.30 6.50
C GLN A 44 7.40 5.68 6.07
N GLY A 45 6.21 5.78 5.48
CA GLY A 45 5.59 7.06 5.13
C GLY A 45 5.31 7.93 6.35
N ALA A 46 4.73 7.36 7.41
CA ALA A 46 4.51 8.08 8.67
C ALA A 46 5.82 8.63 9.26
N LYS A 47 6.90 7.85 9.26
CA LYS A 47 8.23 8.30 9.71
C LYS A 47 8.78 9.41 8.82
N ALA A 48 8.66 9.30 7.50
CA ALA A 48 9.14 10.31 6.58
C ALA A 48 8.41 11.65 6.76
N VAL A 49 7.09 11.62 6.96
CA VAL A 49 6.29 12.82 7.26
C VAL A 49 6.70 13.45 8.59
N GLN A 50 6.92 12.65 9.64
CA GLN A 50 7.40 13.16 10.92
C GLN A 50 8.78 13.82 10.83
N LEU A 51 9.73 13.21 10.11
CA LEU A 51 11.06 13.77 9.91
C LEU A 51 11.01 15.09 9.13
N ALA A 52 10.20 15.16 8.07
CA ALA A 52 10.03 16.39 7.30
C ALA A 52 9.39 17.51 8.15
N ALA A 53 8.33 17.20 8.91
CA ALA A 53 7.69 18.16 9.80
C ALA A 53 8.61 18.66 10.94
N SER A 54 9.57 17.84 11.36
CA SER A 54 10.55 18.21 12.40
C SER A 54 11.67 19.10 11.86
N ALA A 55 12.02 18.93 10.58
CA ALA A 55 13.02 19.76 9.89
C ALA A 55 12.51 21.18 9.61
N ASP A 56 11.20 21.37 9.47
CA ASP A 56 10.54 22.67 9.28
C ASP A 56 10.33 23.46 10.59
N THR A 57 11.02 23.10 11.68
CA THR A 57 10.98 23.91 12.91
C THR A 57 11.73 25.24 12.68
N PRO A 58 11.07 26.42 12.75
CA PRO A 58 11.78 27.68 12.64
C PRO A 58 12.69 27.83 13.86
N SER A 59 13.98 28.01 13.63
CA SER A 59 14.92 28.52 14.62
C SER A 59 14.58 29.98 14.94
N GLY A 60 13.54 30.21 15.73
CA GLY A 60 13.08 31.54 16.11
C GLY A 60 11.61 31.51 16.47
N GLY A 61 11.32 31.69 17.76
CA GLY A 61 10.01 31.45 18.36
C GLY A 61 8.84 32.07 17.61
N SER A 62 7.91 31.20 17.21
CA SER A 62 6.49 31.52 17.07
C SER A 62 5.68 30.21 17.12
N PRO A 63 4.86 29.98 18.15
CA PRO A 63 4.02 28.79 18.24
C PRO A 63 2.75 29.00 17.39
N GLY A 64 2.85 28.78 16.09
CA GLY A 64 1.70 28.88 15.20
C GLY A 64 1.97 28.28 13.84
N GLY A 65 1.32 27.14 13.52
CA GLY A 65 1.35 26.59 12.17
C GLY A 65 1.08 25.09 12.02
N GLY A 66 0.24 24.49 12.87
CA GLY A 66 -0.10 23.06 12.81
C GLY A 66 -1.07 22.68 11.67
N GLY A 67 -0.78 23.07 10.42
CA GLY A 67 -1.68 22.85 9.28
C GLY A 67 -1.04 22.96 7.89
N GLY A 68 0.28 22.89 7.77
CA GLY A 68 0.98 22.94 6.48
C GLY A 68 0.96 21.59 5.73
N ASN A 69 0.87 21.63 4.40
CA ASN A 69 1.07 20.45 3.55
C ASN A 69 2.54 20.01 3.62
N VAL A 70 2.80 18.77 4.06
CA VAL A 70 4.15 18.19 4.09
C VAL A 70 4.49 17.60 2.73
N VAL A 71 5.51 18.14 2.06
CA VAL A 71 6.00 17.63 0.76
C VAL A 71 7.28 16.84 1.00
N LEU A 72 7.27 15.55 0.66
CA LEU A 72 8.46 14.71 0.73
C LEU A 72 9.29 14.81 -0.55
N PRO A 73 10.63 14.95 -0.46
CA PRO A 73 11.49 14.90 -1.62
C PRO A 73 11.42 13.53 -2.31
N LEU A 74 11.44 13.54 -3.64
CA LEU A 74 11.46 12.32 -4.42
C LEU A 74 12.82 11.63 -4.23
N SER A 75 12.85 10.52 -3.49
CA SER A 75 14.08 9.75 -3.22
C SER A 75 13.86 8.26 -3.46
N ALA A 76 14.97 7.51 -3.58
CA ALA A 76 14.93 6.05 -3.69
C ALA A 76 14.33 5.35 -2.45
N ASP A 77 14.20 6.06 -1.34
CA ASP A 77 13.58 5.60 -0.10
C ASP A 77 12.07 5.86 -0.04
N VAL A 78 11.57 6.75 -0.91
CA VAL A 78 10.16 7.09 -1.02
C VAL A 78 9.52 6.43 -2.24
N VAL A 79 10.28 6.24 -3.33
CA VAL A 79 9.78 5.78 -4.63
C VAL A 79 10.52 4.54 -5.14
N PRO A 80 9.84 3.59 -5.83
CA PRO A 80 8.39 3.40 -5.93
C PRO A 80 7.81 2.83 -4.63
N PRO A 81 6.57 3.19 -4.26
CA PRO A 81 6.24 3.63 -2.91
C PRO A 81 6.78 2.66 -1.85
N LYS A 82 7.97 2.98 -1.37
CA LYS A 82 8.53 2.43 -0.12
C LYS A 82 8.02 3.24 1.07
N ALA A 83 7.33 4.34 0.81
CA ALA A 83 6.63 5.16 1.78
C ALA A 83 5.23 5.49 1.25
N ILE A 84 4.19 5.10 1.98
CA ILE A 84 2.78 5.44 1.69
C ILE A 84 2.37 6.56 2.63
N VAL A 85 2.02 7.72 2.07
CA VAL A 85 1.71 8.95 2.82
C VAL A 85 0.28 9.45 2.62
N ASN A 86 -0.47 8.85 1.70
CA ASN A 86 -1.86 9.21 1.47
C ASN A 86 -2.70 8.00 1.00
N SER A 87 -4.02 8.18 1.01
CA SER A 87 -5.01 7.16 0.64
C SER A 87 -4.86 6.71 -0.82
N ALA A 88 -4.56 7.62 -1.74
CA ALA A 88 -4.37 7.31 -3.16
C ALA A 88 -3.18 6.36 -3.40
N GLN A 89 -2.07 6.54 -2.68
CA GLN A 89 -0.92 5.64 -2.75
C GLN A 89 -1.24 4.27 -2.15
N LEU A 90 -1.95 4.24 -1.01
CA LEU A 90 -2.38 3.00 -0.36
C LEU A 90 -3.24 2.16 -1.30
N GLU A 91 -4.26 2.77 -1.89
CA GLU A 91 -5.15 2.12 -2.84
C GLU A 91 -4.39 1.59 -4.05
N LYS A 92 -3.46 2.38 -4.62
CA LYS A 92 -2.65 1.95 -5.75
C LYS A 92 -1.84 0.69 -5.45
N GLU A 93 -1.36 0.53 -4.22
CA GLU A 93 -0.64 -0.68 -3.82
C GLU A 93 -1.57 -1.88 -3.57
N PHE A 94 -2.79 -1.67 -3.06
CA PHE A 94 -3.79 -2.75 -3.03
C PHE A 94 -4.17 -3.20 -4.43
N MET A 95 -4.48 -2.26 -5.34
CA MET A 95 -4.81 -2.59 -6.72
C MET A 95 -3.68 -3.33 -7.43
N ARG A 96 -2.42 -2.95 -7.16
CA ARG A 96 -1.25 -3.66 -7.70
C ARG A 96 -1.16 -5.08 -7.16
N MET A 97 -1.40 -5.29 -5.87
CA MET A 97 -1.38 -6.61 -5.24
C MET A 97 -2.37 -7.56 -5.93
N PHE A 98 -3.60 -7.09 -6.18
CA PHE A 98 -4.63 -7.87 -6.86
C PHE A 98 -4.34 -8.04 -8.36
N ALA A 99 -3.88 -6.99 -9.04
CA ALA A 99 -3.48 -7.08 -10.45
C ALA A 99 -2.37 -8.13 -10.65
N ASN A 100 -1.36 -8.17 -9.77
CA ASN A 100 -0.31 -9.19 -9.81
C ASN A 100 -0.89 -10.61 -9.66
N GLY A 101 -1.86 -10.78 -8.77
CA GLY A 101 -2.57 -12.05 -8.57
C GLY A 101 -3.27 -12.53 -9.84
N VAL A 102 -3.94 -11.64 -10.56
CA VAL A 102 -4.64 -11.98 -11.81
C VAL A 102 -3.67 -12.14 -12.99
N MET A 103 -2.62 -11.31 -13.08
CA MET A 103 -1.68 -11.34 -14.20
C MET A 103 -0.82 -12.60 -14.23
N PHE A 104 -0.46 -13.14 -13.05
CA PHE A 104 0.40 -14.33 -12.97
C PHE A 104 -0.40 -15.63 -13.04
N ASN A 105 -1.57 -15.70 -12.41
CA ASN A 105 -2.34 -16.93 -12.32
C ASN A 105 -3.30 -17.04 -13.52
N ALA A 106 -3.27 -18.16 -14.23
CA ALA A 106 -4.16 -18.43 -15.36
C ALA A 106 -5.53 -18.95 -14.90
N GLY A 107 -6.56 -18.74 -15.74
CA GLY A 107 -7.93 -19.19 -15.48
C GLY A 107 -8.72 -18.24 -14.57
N GLU A 108 -9.89 -18.70 -14.11
CA GLU A 108 -10.78 -17.89 -13.25
C GLU A 108 -10.91 -18.42 -11.82
N GLU A 109 -10.40 -19.61 -11.54
CA GLU A 109 -10.54 -20.30 -10.26
C GLU A 109 -9.31 -20.10 -9.35
N GLY A 110 -9.43 -20.59 -8.10
CA GLY A 110 -8.32 -20.60 -7.15
C GLY A 110 -7.86 -19.19 -6.78
N ILE A 111 -6.59 -18.87 -7.05
CA ILE A 111 -6.00 -17.56 -6.68
C ILE A 111 -6.74 -16.41 -7.38
N VAL A 112 -7.18 -16.58 -8.64
CA VAL A 112 -7.84 -15.51 -9.39
C VAL A 112 -9.19 -15.19 -8.77
N ARG A 113 -10.01 -16.20 -8.45
CA ARG A 113 -11.28 -16.02 -7.75
C ARG A 113 -11.09 -15.34 -6.40
N ASP A 114 -10.15 -15.84 -5.59
CA ASP A 114 -9.89 -15.31 -4.26
C ASP A 114 -9.37 -13.86 -4.31
N THR A 115 -8.62 -13.52 -5.37
CA THR A 115 -8.18 -12.16 -5.67
C THR A 115 -9.36 -11.24 -5.98
N ARG A 116 -10.29 -11.68 -6.84
CA ARG A 116 -11.49 -10.90 -7.20
C ARG A 116 -12.40 -10.66 -5.99
N GLU A 117 -12.66 -11.69 -5.20
CA GLU A 117 -13.49 -11.56 -3.99
C GLU A 117 -12.89 -10.59 -2.96
N MET A 118 -11.57 -10.66 -2.75
CA MET A 118 -10.89 -9.75 -1.83
C MET A 118 -10.83 -8.31 -2.38
N TYR A 119 -10.62 -8.17 -3.70
CA TYR A 119 -10.66 -6.88 -4.39
C TYR A 119 -11.99 -6.17 -4.15
N GLU A 120 -13.13 -6.85 -4.33
CA GLU A 120 -14.46 -6.24 -4.14
C GLU A 120 -14.67 -5.73 -2.71
N SER A 121 -14.19 -6.47 -1.72
CA SER A 121 -14.27 -6.09 -0.32
C SER A 121 -13.41 -4.85 -0.02
N VAL A 122 -12.19 -4.81 -0.55
CA VAL A 122 -11.26 -3.68 -0.37
C VAL A 122 -11.73 -2.44 -1.12
N GLU A 123 -12.21 -2.58 -2.35
CA GLU A 123 -12.74 -1.48 -3.15
C GLU A 123 -13.93 -0.81 -2.46
N ARG A 124 -14.84 -1.59 -1.85
CA ARG A 124 -15.94 -1.05 -1.03
C ARG A 124 -15.42 -0.26 0.17
N ALA A 125 -14.44 -0.82 0.90
CA ALA A 125 -13.84 -0.14 2.04
C ALA A 125 -13.17 1.19 1.64
N VAL A 126 -12.38 1.18 0.55
CA VAL A 126 -11.71 2.37 0.02
C VAL A 126 -12.71 3.41 -0.49
N SER A 127 -13.77 2.96 -1.17
CA SER A 127 -14.84 3.85 -1.65
C SER A 127 -15.55 4.56 -0.50
N ASN A 128 -15.81 3.84 0.60
CA ASN A 128 -16.41 4.41 1.80
C ASN A 128 -15.48 5.45 2.45
N TRP A 129 -14.17 5.19 2.51
CA TRP A 129 -13.20 6.17 3.03
C TRP A 129 -13.15 7.42 2.17
N ARG A 130 -13.08 7.28 0.84
CA ARG A 130 -13.11 8.43 -0.08
C ARG A 130 -14.39 9.26 0.06
N ALA A 131 -15.53 8.61 0.33
CA ALA A 131 -16.78 9.30 0.54
C ALA A 131 -16.80 10.07 1.88
N ALA A 132 -16.13 9.56 2.91
CA ALA A 132 -15.99 10.22 4.20
C ALA A 132 -14.96 11.36 4.21
N GLU A 133 -14.05 11.39 3.24
CA GLU A 133 -13.04 12.46 3.06
C GLU A 133 -13.53 13.65 2.22
N ARG A 134 -14.76 13.61 1.67
CA ARG A 134 -15.41 14.72 0.95
C ARG A 134 -16.32 15.53 1.85
#